data_AF-A0A917UM92-F1
#
_entry.id   AF-A0A917UM92-F1
#
_cell.length_a   1.000
_cell.length_b   1.000
_cell.length_c   1.000
_cell.angle_alpha   90.00
_cell.angle_beta   90.00
_cell.angle_gamma   90.00
#
_symmetry.space_group_name_H-M   'P 1'
#
loop_
_entity.id
_entity.type
_entity.pdbx_description
1 polymer ?
#
loop_
_entity_poly.entity_id
_entity_poly.type
_entity_poly.pdbx_seq_one_letter_code
_entity_poly.pdbx_strand_id
1 'polypeptide(L)'
;MIEAAHDRAIERVLEWIEDEVAVIRYGKDGIYRVRPPGGLVAASFRHYEARSGMPLLHDHLLLSVKGQRLDGKWGSIHALALHENTVAASALYNELVAAEVCEVLGLATEPRTVTRSAGL
;
A
#
# COMPACT_ATOMS: atom_id res chain seq x y z
N MET A 1 -8.55 15.05 9.99
CA MET A 1 -9.57 13.99 9.99
C MET A 1 -9.45 13.10 8.75
N ILE A 2 -9.71 13.60 7.54
CA ILE A 2 -9.48 12.83 6.30
C ILE A 2 -8.01 12.40 6.18
N GLU A 3 -7.07 13.31 6.46
CA GLU A 3 -5.64 12.96 6.52
C GLU A 3 -5.32 11.87 7.56
N ALA A 4 -5.99 11.89 8.71
CA ALA A 4 -5.76 10.88 9.75
C ALA A 4 -6.35 9.51 9.36
N ALA A 5 -7.49 9.49 8.66
CA ALA A 5 -8.04 8.27 8.08
C ALA A 5 -7.14 7.73 6.96
N HIS A 6 -6.54 8.62 6.16
CA HIS A 6 -5.54 8.28 5.17
C HIS A 6 -4.29 7.64 5.81
N ASP A 7 -3.75 8.23 6.88
CA ASP A 7 -2.61 7.68 7.63
C ASP A 7 -2.88 6.26 8.13
N ARG A 8 -4.00 6.07 8.83
CA ARG A 8 -4.38 4.75 9.38
C ARG A 8 -4.67 3.71 8.30
N ALA A 9 -5.27 4.12 7.18
CA ALA A 9 -5.49 3.23 6.06
C ALA A 9 -4.16 2.78 5.43
N ILE A 10 -3.17 3.67 5.32
CA ILE A 10 -1.82 3.33 4.88
C ILE A 10 -1.19 2.31 5.83
N GLU A 11 -1.20 2.59 7.13
CA GLU A 11 -0.63 1.70 8.15
C GLU A 11 -1.25 0.30 8.07
N ARG A 12 -2.58 0.21 8.03
CA ARG A 12 -3.28 -1.07 7.97
C ARG A 12 -3.02 -1.84 6.67
N VAL A 13 -2.88 -1.14 5.54
CA VAL A 13 -2.52 -1.79 4.27
C VAL A 13 -1.08 -2.28 4.31
N LEU A 14 -0.15 -1.53 4.91
CA LEU A 14 1.23 -1.99 5.09
C LEU A 14 1.31 -3.22 6.01
N GLU A 15 0.58 -3.23 7.12
CA GLU A 15 0.45 -4.41 8.00
C GLU A 15 -0.06 -5.63 7.22
N TRP A 16 -1.13 -5.45 6.44
CA TRP A 16 -1.67 -6.51 5.60
C TRP A 16 -0.67 -6.98 4.54
N ILE A 17 0.09 -6.07 3.91
CA ILE A 17 1.15 -6.43 2.98
C ILE A 17 2.24 -7.24 3.69
N GLU A 18 2.69 -6.81 4.86
CA GLU A 18 3.73 -7.49 5.65
C GLU A 18 3.32 -8.90 6.06
N ASP A 19 2.05 -9.06 6.43
CA ASP A 19 1.49 -10.34 6.80
C ASP A 19 1.22 -11.21 5.56
N GLU A 20 0.43 -10.75 4.62
CA GLU A 20 -0.16 -11.66 3.63
C GLU A 20 0.61 -11.72 2.31
N VAL A 21 1.45 -10.71 2.03
CA VAL A 21 2.04 -10.54 0.68
C VAL A 21 3.57 -10.57 0.69
N ALA A 22 4.20 -9.99 1.71
CA ALA A 22 5.62 -9.73 1.72
C ALA A 22 6.42 -11.03 1.83
N VAL A 23 7.27 -11.27 0.83
CA VAL A 23 8.14 -12.44 0.77
C VAL A 23 9.56 -12.01 0.44
N ILE A 24 10.52 -12.44 1.25
CA ILE A 24 11.94 -12.36 0.95
C ILE A 24 12.34 -13.60 0.15
N ARG A 25 12.95 -13.40 -1.02
CA ARG A 25 13.63 -14.43 -1.79
C ARG A 25 15.13 -14.44 -1.51
N TYR A 26 15.70 -15.63 -1.35
CA TYR A 26 17.14 -15.81 -1.12
C TYR A 26 17.67 -17.18 -1.57
N GLY A 27 19.00 -17.32 -1.52
CA GLY A 27 19.71 -18.48 -2.08
C GLY A 27 19.94 -18.33 -3.58
N LYS A 28 20.60 -19.33 -4.18
CA LYS A 28 20.79 -19.39 -5.63
C LYS A 28 19.42 -19.28 -6.32
N ASP A 29 19.29 -18.37 -7.28
CA ASP A 29 18.04 -18.08 -8.01
C ASP A 29 16.81 -17.74 -7.14
N GLY A 30 17.02 -17.37 -5.86
CA GLY A 30 15.94 -17.01 -4.95
C GLY A 30 14.95 -18.16 -4.68
N ILE A 31 15.45 -19.40 -4.63
CA ILE A 31 14.65 -20.62 -4.42
C ILE A 31 13.96 -20.66 -3.05
N TYR A 32 14.55 -20.03 -2.03
CA TYR A 32 13.97 -19.97 -0.71
C TYR A 32 13.10 -18.72 -0.56
N ARG A 33 11.97 -18.88 0.15
CA ARG A 33 10.97 -17.85 0.37
C ARG A 33 10.59 -17.84 1.85
N VAL A 34 10.66 -16.67 2.47
CA VAL A 34 10.26 -16.46 3.87
C VAL A 34 9.57 -15.12 4.02
N ARG A 35 8.64 -15.00 4.98
CA ARG A 35 8.10 -13.69 5.39
C ARG A 35 9.21 -12.85 6.06
N PRO A 36 9.21 -11.52 5.94
CA PRO A 36 10.09 -10.66 6.73
C PRO A 36 9.55 -10.52 8.17
N PRO A 37 10.17 -11.14 9.20
CA PRO A 37 9.62 -11.13 10.57
C PRO A 37 9.59 -9.74 11.22
N GLY A 38 10.42 -8.80 10.75
CA GLY A 38 10.43 -7.41 11.22
C GLY A 38 9.68 -6.45 10.29
N GLY A 39 8.88 -6.97 9.35
CA GLY A 39 8.15 -6.15 8.38
C GLY A 39 9.01 -5.61 7.23
N LEU A 40 8.49 -4.60 6.56
CA LEU A 40 9.13 -3.90 5.45
C LEU A 40 9.77 -2.60 5.95
N VAL A 41 10.77 -2.12 5.18
CA VAL A 41 11.31 -0.78 5.37
C VAL A 41 10.74 0.10 4.29
N ALA A 42 10.08 1.19 4.69
CA ALA A 42 9.46 2.15 3.79
C ALA A 42 9.83 3.59 4.14
N ALA A 43 9.90 4.48 3.15
CA ALA A 43 9.90 5.92 3.34
C ALA A 43 8.63 6.51 2.71
N SER A 44 7.89 7.33 3.47
CA SER A 44 6.68 7.99 2.97
C SER A 44 6.95 9.42 2.54
N PHE A 45 6.36 9.82 1.42
CA PHE A 45 6.38 11.17 0.89
C PHE A 45 4.95 11.61 0.54
N ARG A 46 4.40 12.53 1.34
CA ARG A 46 3.04 13.06 1.17
C ARG A 46 2.98 14.19 0.16
N HIS A 47 1.97 14.13 -0.71
CA HIS A 47 1.59 15.17 -1.65
C HIS A 47 0.11 15.50 -1.52
N TYR A 48 -0.27 16.70 -1.98
CA TYR A 48 -1.64 17.23 -1.88
C TYR A 48 -2.26 17.62 -3.23
N GLU A 49 -1.50 17.52 -4.32
CA GLU A 49 -1.92 17.97 -5.65
C GLU A 49 -1.66 16.88 -6.69
N ALA A 50 -2.63 16.69 -7.59
CA ALA A 50 -2.47 15.89 -8.78
C ALA A 50 -1.61 16.62 -9.81
N ARG A 51 -1.11 15.88 -10.82
CA ARG A 51 -0.39 16.47 -11.95
C ARG A 51 -1.20 17.54 -12.72
N SER A 52 -2.52 17.47 -12.65
CA SER A 52 -3.44 18.46 -13.22
C SER A 52 -3.58 19.75 -12.38
N GLY A 53 -2.95 19.82 -11.20
CA GLY A 53 -3.13 20.91 -10.23
C GLY A 53 -4.40 20.78 -9.38
N MET A 54 -5.16 19.69 -9.54
CA MET A 54 -6.37 19.44 -8.73
C MET A 54 -6.00 18.87 -7.35
N PRO A 55 -6.76 19.15 -6.29
CA PRO A 55 -6.52 18.57 -4.97
C PRO A 55 -6.53 17.05 -5.00
N LEU A 56 -5.46 16.44 -4.50
CA LEU A 56 -5.29 14.99 -4.38
C LEU A 56 -4.31 14.67 -3.25
N LEU A 57 -4.84 14.37 -2.07
CA LEU A 57 -4.07 13.81 -0.97
C LEU A 57 -3.58 12.40 -1.34
N HIS A 58 -2.27 12.19 -1.38
CA HIS A 58 -1.67 10.88 -1.62
C HIS A 58 -0.24 10.80 -1.08
N ASP A 59 0.16 9.57 -0.73
CA ASP A 59 1.52 9.26 -0.28
C ASP A 59 2.23 8.36 -1.29
N HIS A 60 3.49 8.67 -1.57
CA HIS A 60 4.42 7.77 -2.23
C HIS A 60 5.21 7.01 -1.17
N LEU A 61 4.94 5.70 -1.05
CA LEU A 61 5.69 4.80 -0.18
C LEU A 61 6.80 4.12 -0.97
N LEU A 62 8.05 4.51 -0.70
CA LEU A 62 9.23 3.87 -1.27
C LEU A 62 9.63 2.68 -0.40
N LEU A 63 9.34 1.49 -0.89
CA LEU A 63 9.71 0.24 -0.23
C LEU A 63 11.15 -0.15 -0.53
N SER A 64 11.89 -0.56 0.50
CA SER A 64 13.19 -1.19 0.35
C SER A 64 13.04 -2.48 -0.47
N VAL A 65 13.91 -2.64 -1.46
CA VAL A 65 14.02 -3.90 -2.22
C VAL A 65 14.66 -5.02 -1.38
N LYS A 66 15.10 -4.72 -0.15
CA LYS A 66 15.72 -5.65 0.79
C LYS A 66 14.86 -5.80 2.04
N GLY A 67 14.67 -7.05 2.47
CA GLY A 67 14.07 -7.40 3.75
C GLY A 67 15.03 -8.24 4.59
N GLN A 68 14.95 -8.09 5.91
CA GLN A 68 15.74 -8.87 6.85
C GLN A 68 15.02 -10.17 7.21
N ARG A 69 15.74 -11.28 7.13
CA ARG A 69 15.25 -12.60 7.55
C ARG A 69 15.44 -12.80 9.04
N LEU A 70 14.84 -13.86 9.59
CA LEU A 70 14.98 -14.25 11.00
C LEU A 70 16.44 -14.53 11.42
N ASP A 71 17.28 -15.00 10.50
CA ASP A 71 18.72 -15.22 10.74
C ASP A 71 19.56 -13.94 10.70
N GLY A 72 18.92 -12.76 10.65
CA GLY A 72 19.56 -11.45 10.60
C GLY A 72 20.14 -11.07 9.24
N LYS A 73 20.15 -11.99 8.27
CA LYS A 73 20.67 -11.74 6.92
C LYS A 73 19.61 -11.11 6.03
N TRP A 74 20.07 -10.36 5.04
CA TRP A 74 19.19 -9.67 4.09
C TRP A 74 19.00 -10.48 2.81
N GLY A 75 17.76 -10.48 2.31
CA GLY A 75 17.41 -11.00 0.99
C GLY A 75 16.62 -9.97 0.19
N SER A 76 16.25 -10.30 -1.05
CA SER A 76 15.48 -9.40 -1.90
C SER A 76 13.98 -9.62 -1.71
N ILE A 77 13.20 -8.54 -1.61
CA ILE A 77 11.74 -8.63 -1.61
C ILE A 77 11.23 -9.12 -2.96
N HIS A 78 10.22 -9.99 -2.94
CA HIS A 78 9.60 -10.54 -4.13
C HIS A 78 8.62 -9.52 -4.74
N ALA A 79 9.15 -8.61 -5.56
CA ALA A 79 8.36 -7.54 -6.17
C ALA A 79 7.13 -8.02 -6.98
N LEU A 80 7.19 -9.20 -7.60
CA LEU A 80 6.05 -9.75 -8.34
C LEU A 80 4.86 -10.04 -7.41
N ALA A 81 5.10 -10.55 -6.20
CA ALA A 81 4.03 -10.79 -5.22
C ALA A 81 3.34 -9.48 -4.82
N LEU A 82 4.10 -8.39 -4.64
CA LEU A 82 3.54 -7.06 -4.40
C LEU A 82 2.70 -6.59 -5.60
N HIS A 83 3.23 -6.76 -6.82
CA HIS A 83 2.54 -6.35 -8.04
C HIS A 83 1.20 -7.09 -8.24
N GLU A 84 1.20 -8.42 -8.08
CA GLU A 84 0.00 -9.27 -8.19
C GLU A 84 -1.09 -8.89 -7.18
N ASN A 85 -0.72 -8.28 -6.06
CA ASN A 85 -1.65 -7.88 -4.99
C ASN A 85 -2.02 -6.38 -5.01
N THR A 86 -1.64 -5.62 -6.05
CA THR A 86 -1.91 -4.18 -6.14
C THR A 86 -3.39 -3.85 -6.05
N VAL A 87 -4.26 -4.65 -6.68
CA VAL A 87 -5.71 -4.43 -6.66
C VAL A 87 -6.29 -4.69 -5.27
N ALA A 88 -5.84 -5.73 -4.57
CA ALA A 88 -6.28 -6.05 -3.22
C ALA A 88 -5.87 -4.95 -2.23
N ALA A 89 -4.61 -4.49 -2.29
CA ALA A 89 -4.12 -3.37 -1.48
C ALA A 89 -4.93 -2.09 -1.72
N SER A 90 -5.23 -1.78 -2.99
CA SER A 90 -6.03 -0.61 -3.37
C SER A 90 -7.47 -0.71 -2.86
N ALA A 91 -8.10 -1.89 -2.98
CA ALA A 91 -9.45 -2.12 -2.48
C ALA A 91 -9.52 -1.95 -0.96
N LEU A 92 -8.58 -2.55 -0.22
CA LEU A 92 -8.49 -2.43 1.24
C LEU A 92 -8.28 -0.97 1.67
N TYR A 93 -7.36 -0.25 1.02
CA TYR A 93 -7.14 1.17 1.29
C TYR A 93 -8.44 1.98 1.11
N ASN A 94 -9.11 1.82 -0.03
CA ASN A 94 -10.34 2.57 -0.35
C ASN A 94 -11.47 2.27 0.65
N GLU A 95 -11.62 1.01 1.03
CA GLU A 95 -12.61 0.58 2.02
C GLU A 95 -12.34 1.22 3.37
N LEU A 96 -11.10 1.17 3.87
CA LEU A 96 -10.72 1.72 5.16
C LEU A 96 -10.91 3.23 5.23
N VAL A 97 -10.43 3.97 4.22
CA VAL A 97 -10.62 5.43 4.18
C VAL A 97 -12.10 5.79 4.10
N ALA A 98 -12.87 5.13 3.23
CA ALA A 98 -14.29 5.40 3.08
C ALA A 98 -15.06 5.13 4.38
N ALA A 99 -14.84 3.96 5.00
CA ALA A 99 -15.51 3.57 6.24
C ALA A 99 -15.23 4.59 7.34
N GLU A 100 -13.97 4.93 7.56
CA GLU A 100 -13.58 5.82 8.65
C GLU A 100 -14.03 7.28 8.41
N VAL A 101 -13.89 7.80 7.20
CA VAL A 101 -14.37 9.16 6.87
C VAL A 101 -15.88 9.25 7.01
N CYS A 102 -16.62 8.23 6.55
CA CYS A 102 -18.07 8.16 6.71
C CYS A 102 -18.49 8.13 8.18
N GLU A 103 -17.85 7.29 8.99
CA GLU A 103 -18.13 7.19 10.42
C GLU A 103 -17.90 8.53 11.14
N VAL A 104 -16.76 9.17 10.91
CA VAL A 104 -16.39 10.39 11.65
C VAL A 104 -17.18 11.62 11.18
N LEU A 105 -17.59 11.69 9.91
CA LEU A 105 -18.34 12.83 9.37
C LEU A 105 -19.86 12.63 9.32
N GLY A 106 -20.35 11.42 9.59
CA GLY A 106 -21.76 11.08 9.35
C GLY A 106 -22.14 11.15 7.87
N LEU A 107 -21.22 10.78 6.98
CA LEU A 107 -21.42 10.75 5.52
C LEU A 107 -21.69 9.33 5.03
N ALA A 108 -22.13 9.21 3.78
CA ALA A 108 -22.26 7.95 3.07
C ALA A 108 -21.54 8.04 1.71
N THR A 109 -21.03 6.90 1.22
CA THR A 109 -20.51 6.80 -0.14
C THR A 109 -21.61 6.41 -1.12
N GLU A 110 -21.50 6.89 -2.35
CA GLU A 110 -22.31 6.43 -3.48
C GLU A 110 -21.41 5.82 -4.56
N PRO A 111 -21.85 4.75 -5.25
CA PRO A 111 -21.11 4.22 -6.40
C PRO A 111 -21.02 5.27 -7.51
N ARG A 112 -19.79 5.58 -7.93
CA ARG A 112 -19.58 6.47 -9.08
C ARG A 112 -19.61 5.67 -10.39
N THR A 113 -20.34 6.15 -11.39
CA THR A 113 -20.23 5.63 -12.76
C THR A 113 -18.97 6.18 -13.41
N VAL A 114 -17.97 5.33 -13.62
CA VAL A 114 -16.74 5.74 -14.31
C VAL A 114 -17.00 5.76 -15.81
N THR A 115 -17.28 6.94 -16.36
CA THR A 115 -17.22 7.15 -17.81
C THR A 115 -15.75 7.17 -18.23
N ARG A 116 -15.39 6.39 -19.26
CA ARG A 116 -14.06 6.47 -19.87
C ARG A 116 -13.84 7.94 -20.27
N SER A 117 -12.80 8.57 -19.74
CA SER A 117 -12.37 9.87 -20.25
C SER A 117 -12.06 9.69 -21.73
N ALA A 118 -12.82 10.37 -22.60
CA ALA A 118 -12.44 10.50 -24.00
C ALA A 118 -11.03 11.11 -23.99
N GLY A 119 -10.04 10.33 -24.44
CA GLY A 119 -8.66 10.79 -24.49
C GLY A 119 -8.59 12.07 -25.30
N LEU A 120 -7.96 13.09 -24.72
CA LEU A 120 -7.28 14.14 -25.48
C LEU A 120 -5.91 13.62 -25.88
#